data_AF-A0A1C6EUH3-F1
#
_entry.id   AF-A0A1C6EUH3-F1
#
_cell.length_a   1.000
_cell.length_b   1.000
_cell.length_c   1.000
_cell.angle_alpha   90.00
_cell.angle_beta   90.00
_cell.angle_gamma   90.00
#
_symmetry.space_group_name_H-M   'P 1'
#
loop_
_entity.id
_entity.type
_entity.pdbx_description
1 polymer ?
#
loop_
_entity_poly.entity_id
_entity_poly.type
_entity_poly.pdbx_seq_one_letter_code
_entity_poly.pdbx_strand_id
1 'polypeptide(L)'
;MLPEKEFYKKQTRVMLYENARTAKKRKKRKEMLLHGLSAVAALAVVVTIIVLVTKWLTPAEEAPVADSRSEVKQTKVVTRRPDLDVQLLTPNPYSRPQTPTDPITGIVIHYTANPGTTAQNNRNYFEGLKDSGETSVSSNFVIGMEGEIIQCVPTSEIAYASNDRNHDTVSIECCHPSEDGKFTEATYHSLVELTAFLMGKFELDIKDVIRHYDVTGKDCPKYFVEDEDAWKNFKKDVVSYIEENGVVPTAVPAQ
;
A
#
# COMPACT_ATOMS: atom_id res chain seq x y z
N MET A 1 93.85 17.07 54.20
CA MET A 1 92.47 17.29 53.72
C MET A 1 92.43 16.99 52.23
N LEU A 2 91.65 15.99 51.78
CA LEU A 2 91.23 15.67 50.40
C LEU A 2 90.64 14.23 50.16
N PRO A 3 90.10 13.44 51.13
CA PRO A 3 89.39 12.18 50.78
C PRO A 3 87.88 12.33 50.54
N GLU A 4 87.24 13.37 51.08
CA GLU A 4 85.78 13.47 51.15
C GLU A 4 85.13 13.83 49.80
N LYS A 5 85.75 14.73 49.03
CA LYS A 5 85.21 15.19 47.73
C LYS A 5 85.15 14.09 46.66
N GLU A 6 86.09 13.15 46.66
CA GLU A 6 86.10 12.02 45.73
C GLU A 6 85.01 10.98 46.07
N PHE A 7 84.75 10.74 47.36
CA PHE A 7 83.69 9.85 47.81
C PHE A 7 82.30 10.36 47.37
N TYR A 8 82.02 11.65 47.62
CA TYR A 8 80.77 12.29 47.19
C TYR A 8 80.60 12.27 45.66
N LYS A 9 81.68 12.50 44.89
CA LYS A 9 81.65 12.45 43.42
C LYS A 9 81.35 11.04 42.89
N LYS A 10 81.89 10.01 43.54
CA LYS A 10 81.62 8.60 43.19
C LYS A 10 80.18 8.19 43.51
N GLN A 11 79.66 8.54 44.69
CA GLN A 11 78.25 8.32 45.04
C GLN A 11 77.30 9.03 44.08
N THR A 12 77.62 10.28 43.71
CA THR A 12 76.80 11.08 42.78
C THR A 12 76.75 10.44 41.39
N ARG A 13 77.89 9.92 40.89
CA ARG A 13 77.95 9.19 39.61
C ARG A 13 77.12 7.91 39.61
N VAL A 14 77.13 7.15 40.71
CA VAL A 14 76.32 5.94 40.85
C VAL A 14 74.83 6.30 40.86
N MET A 15 74.41 7.30 41.63
CA MET A 15 73.02 7.79 41.62
C MET A 15 72.58 8.27 40.24
N LEU A 16 73.41 9.04 39.53
CA LEU A 16 73.10 9.52 38.18
C LEU A 16 72.96 8.36 37.19
N TYR A 17 73.81 7.33 37.30
CA TYR A 17 73.73 6.13 36.48
C TYR A 17 72.45 5.32 36.76
N GLU A 18 72.10 5.14 38.03
CA GLU A 18 70.86 4.45 38.44
C GLU A 18 69.61 5.22 38.02
N ASN A 19 69.61 6.55 38.15
CA ASN A 19 68.53 7.43 37.68
C ASN A 19 68.39 7.41 36.15
N ALA A 20 69.50 7.42 35.40
CA ALA A 20 69.47 7.28 33.94
C ALA A 20 68.97 5.89 33.51
N ARG A 21 69.39 4.83 34.20
CA ARG A 21 68.95 3.45 33.95
C ARG A 21 67.46 3.26 34.24
N THR A 22 66.95 3.83 35.34
CA THR A 22 65.53 3.79 35.69
C THR A 22 64.68 4.65 34.75
N ALA A 23 65.16 5.83 34.33
CA ALA A 23 64.50 6.67 33.32
C ALA A 23 64.40 5.96 31.96
N LYS A 24 65.47 5.29 31.51
CA LYS A 24 65.47 4.50 30.27
C LYS A 24 64.49 3.32 30.34
N LYS A 25 64.39 2.64 31.50
CA LYS A 25 63.37 1.60 31.74
C LYS A 25 61.94 2.14 31.73
N ARG A 26 61.70 3.33 32.34
CA ARG A 26 60.38 3.99 32.34
C ARG A 26 59.97 4.44 30.94
N LYS A 27 60.89 4.98 30.13
CA LYS A 27 60.65 5.36 28.74
C LYS A 27 60.26 4.14 27.88
N LYS A 28 61.02 3.05 27.97
CA LYS A 28 60.71 1.79 27.26
C LYS A 28 59.37 1.18 27.67
N ARG A 29 59.00 1.25 28.96
CA ARG A 29 57.66 0.83 29.43
C ARG A 29 56.54 1.72 28.89
N LYS A 30 56.72 3.05 28.85
CA LYS A 30 55.73 3.98 28.26
C LYS A 30 55.54 3.73 26.77
N GLU A 31 56.62 3.51 26.02
CA GLU A 31 56.56 3.18 24.58
C GLU A 31 55.86 1.83 24.34
N MET A 32 56.16 0.80 25.13
CA MET A 32 55.46 -0.49 25.05
C MET A 32 53.97 -0.39 25.41
N LEU A 33 53.60 0.41 26.40
CA LEU A 33 52.20 0.68 26.76
C LEU A 33 51.47 1.45 25.65
N LEU A 34 52.13 2.44 25.04
CA LEU A 34 51.55 3.22 23.95
C LEU A 34 51.32 2.35 22.70
N HIS A 35 52.29 1.52 22.32
CA HIS A 35 52.13 0.57 21.21
C HIS A 35 51.08 -0.51 21.53
N GLY A 36 51.03 -1.01 22.76
CA GLY A 36 49.98 -1.93 23.22
C GLY A 36 48.58 -1.33 23.12
N LEU A 37 48.39 -0.09 23.56
CA LEU A 37 47.12 0.64 23.44
C LEU A 37 46.72 0.85 21.96
N SER A 38 47.67 1.20 21.09
CA SER A 38 47.40 1.35 19.66
C SER A 38 47.00 0.03 18.98
N ALA A 39 47.59 -1.10 19.38
CA ALA A 39 47.24 -2.42 18.85
C ALA A 39 45.85 -2.87 19.31
N VAL A 40 45.47 -2.59 20.56
CA VAL A 40 44.12 -2.88 21.08
C VAL A 40 43.06 -2.02 20.38
N ALA A 41 43.35 -0.73 20.15
CA ALA A 41 42.43 0.16 19.42
C ALA A 41 42.23 -0.28 17.97
N ALA A 42 43.30 -0.68 17.27
CA ALA A 42 43.20 -1.20 15.90
C ALA A 42 42.38 -2.49 15.84
N LEU A 43 42.54 -3.40 16.81
CA LEU A 43 41.75 -4.63 16.90
C LEU A 43 40.26 -4.33 17.13
N ALA A 44 39.94 -3.38 18.00
CA ALA A 44 38.55 -2.98 18.26
C ALA A 44 37.86 -2.39 17.02
N VAL A 45 38.58 -1.61 16.20
CA VAL A 45 38.06 -1.08 14.93
C VAL A 45 37.78 -2.21 13.93
N VAL A 46 38.70 -3.17 13.80
CA VAL A 46 38.50 -4.34 12.92
C VAL A 46 37.29 -5.16 13.35
N VAL A 47 37.13 -5.43 14.65
CA VAL A 47 35.95 -6.14 15.18
C VAL A 47 34.67 -5.36 14.89
N THR A 48 34.67 -4.03 15.06
CA THR A 48 33.50 -3.19 14.78
C THR A 48 33.12 -3.24 13.31
N ILE A 49 34.10 -3.18 12.40
CA ILE A 49 33.86 -3.29 10.95
C ILE A 49 33.28 -4.68 10.61
N ILE A 50 33.81 -5.75 11.19
CA ILE A 50 33.28 -7.11 10.98
C ILE A 50 31.83 -7.21 11.47
N VAL A 51 31.49 -6.62 12.62
CA VAL A 51 30.10 -6.60 13.15
C VAL A 51 29.17 -5.80 12.23
N LEU A 52 29.63 -4.68 11.68
CA LEU A 52 28.81 -3.88 10.75
C LEU A 52 28.62 -4.59 9.41
N VAL A 53 29.67 -5.23 8.88
CA VAL A 53 29.61 -6.01 7.64
C VAL A 53 28.74 -7.24 7.80
N THR A 54 28.83 -7.96 8.93
CA THR A 54 27.93 -9.08 9.21
C THR A 54 26.47 -8.64 9.30
N LYS A 55 26.16 -7.50 9.95
CA LYS A 55 24.80 -6.93 9.94
C LYS A 55 24.30 -6.52 8.55
N TRP A 56 25.19 -6.13 7.65
CA TRP A 56 24.83 -5.72 6.28
C TRP A 56 24.71 -6.92 5.32
N LEU A 57 25.46 -8.00 5.58
CA LEU A 57 25.45 -9.24 4.79
C LEU A 57 24.45 -10.29 5.29
N THR A 58 24.00 -10.20 6.56
CA THR A 58 22.86 -10.99 7.03
C THR A 58 21.59 -10.33 6.49
N PRO A 59 20.87 -10.93 5.53
CA PRO A 59 19.52 -10.49 5.22
C PRO A 59 18.69 -10.52 6.50
N ALA A 60 17.81 -9.53 6.69
CA ALA A 60 16.89 -9.51 7.80
C ALA A 60 16.18 -10.86 7.84
N GLU A 61 16.37 -11.61 8.93
CA GLU A 61 15.63 -12.82 9.20
C GLU A 61 14.16 -12.38 9.28
N GLU A 62 13.39 -12.67 8.23
CA GLU A 62 11.95 -12.46 8.27
C GLU A 62 11.46 -13.14 9.53
N ALA A 63 10.76 -12.37 10.38
CA ALA A 63 10.12 -12.90 11.57
C ALA A 63 9.40 -14.19 11.18
N PRO A 64 9.43 -15.24 12.03
CA PRO A 64 8.79 -16.49 11.70
C PRO A 64 7.35 -16.15 11.31
N VAL A 65 7.01 -16.44 10.06
CA VAL A 65 5.63 -16.38 9.58
C VAL A 65 4.91 -17.37 10.46
N ALA A 66 4.28 -16.83 11.51
CA ALA A 66 3.30 -17.56 12.26
C ALA A 66 2.35 -18.08 11.20
N ASP A 67 2.29 -19.40 11.08
CA ASP A 67 1.24 -20.12 10.37
C ASP A 67 -0.06 -19.73 11.08
N SER A 68 -0.55 -18.53 10.75
CA SER A 68 -1.93 -18.15 10.89
C SER A 68 -2.65 -18.92 9.79
N ARG A 69 -2.72 -20.24 10.00
CA ARG A 69 -3.90 -20.99 9.66
C ARG A 69 -5.01 -20.41 10.53
N SER A 70 -5.42 -19.21 10.14
CA SER A 70 -6.63 -18.56 10.57
C SER A 70 -7.68 -19.64 10.48
N GLU A 71 -8.35 -19.91 11.60
CA GLU A 71 -9.68 -20.48 11.55
C GLU A 71 -10.40 -19.74 10.41
N VAL A 72 -10.84 -20.47 9.39
CA VAL A 72 -11.56 -19.89 8.24
C VAL A 72 -12.82 -19.27 8.82
N LYS A 73 -12.72 -18.01 9.24
CA LYS A 73 -13.83 -17.20 9.66
C LYS A 73 -14.61 -17.05 8.37
N GLN A 74 -15.69 -17.82 8.20
CA GLN A 74 -16.50 -17.73 7.01
C GLN A 74 -16.93 -16.27 6.87
N THR A 75 -16.32 -15.57 5.92
CA THR A 75 -16.56 -14.16 5.69
C THR A 75 -18.01 -14.04 5.24
N LYS A 76 -18.81 -13.27 5.98
CA LYS A 76 -20.17 -12.95 5.55
C LYS A 76 -20.10 -12.35 4.15
N VAL A 77 -21.12 -12.58 3.35
CA VAL A 77 -21.27 -11.95 2.04
C VAL A 77 -22.65 -11.31 1.93
N VAL A 78 -22.72 -10.17 1.25
CA VAL A 78 -24.00 -9.55 0.92
C VAL A 78 -24.54 -10.22 -0.34
N THR A 79 -25.64 -10.95 -0.19
CA THR A 79 -26.31 -11.65 -1.31
C THR A 79 -27.48 -10.88 -1.88
N ARG A 80 -28.03 -9.92 -1.11
CA ARG A 80 -29.11 -9.05 -1.57
C ARG A 80 -28.57 -8.09 -2.62
N ARG A 81 -29.07 -8.23 -3.84
CA ARG A 81 -28.80 -7.29 -4.93
C ARG A 81 -29.44 -5.94 -4.60
N PRO A 82 -28.71 -4.80 -4.70
CA PRO A 82 -29.30 -3.47 -4.56
C PRO A 82 -30.35 -3.22 -5.65
N ASP A 83 -31.19 -2.21 -5.45
CA ASP A 83 -32.09 -1.77 -6.51
C ASP A 83 -31.29 -1.18 -7.67
N LEU A 84 -31.46 -1.74 -8.86
CA LEU A 84 -30.70 -1.39 -10.05
C LEU A 84 -31.64 -1.01 -11.18
N ASP A 85 -31.49 0.19 -11.71
CA ASP A 85 -32.09 0.59 -12.97
C ASP A 85 -31.21 0.07 -14.12
N VAL A 86 -31.63 -1.05 -14.73
CA VAL A 86 -30.85 -1.71 -15.77
C VAL A 86 -31.11 -1.05 -17.12
N GLN A 87 -30.21 -0.16 -17.54
CA GLN A 87 -30.27 0.58 -18.81
C GLN A 87 -29.05 0.26 -19.69
N LEU A 88 -28.92 -1.00 -20.09
CA LEU A 88 -27.76 -1.45 -20.86
C LEU A 88 -27.53 -0.62 -22.12
N LEU A 89 -26.27 -0.33 -22.42
CA LEU A 89 -25.89 0.39 -23.65
C LEU A 89 -26.20 -0.46 -24.88
N THR A 90 -26.49 0.18 -26.02
CA THR A 90 -26.60 -0.53 -27.30
C THR A 90 -25.23 -1.12 -27.68
N PRO A 91 -25.14 -2.40 -28.10
CA PRO A 91 -23.87 -2.99 -28.55
C PRO A 91 -23.19 -2.15 -29.64
N ASN A 92 -21.92 -1.79 -29.41
CA ASN A 92 -21.12 -0.97 -30.32
C ASN A 92 -19.62 -1.03 -29.93
N PRO A 93 -18.68 -0.76 -30.84
CA PRO A 93 -17.24 -0.91 -30.55
C PRO A 93 -16.66 0.13 -29.57
N TYR A 94 -17.37 1.24 -29.31
CA TYR A 94 -16.86 2.39 -28.57
C TYR A 94 -17.25 2.39 -27.08
N SER A 95 -18.39 1.81 -26.70
CA SER A 95 -18.83 1.81 -25.29
C SER A 95 -19.38 0.49 -24.79
N ARG A 96 -19.78 -0.44 -25.68
CA ARG A 96 -20.21 -1.78 -25.28
C ARG A 96 -19.84 -2.83 -26.33
N PRO A 97 -18.59 -3.32 -26.34
CA PRO A 97 -18.13 -4.26 -27.35
C PRO A 97 -18.72 -5.66 -27.23
N GLN A 98 -19.38 -5.97 -26.10
CA GLN A 98 -19.84 -7.31 -25.73
C GLN A 98 -18.71 -8.36 -25.60
N THR A 99 -17.46 -7.90 -25.48
CA THR A 99 -16.33 -8.77 -25.18
C THR A 99 -16.49 -9.33 -23.76
N PRO A 100 -16.44 -10.66 -23.57
CA PRO A 100 -16.50 -11.26 -22.24
C PRO A 100 -15.35 -10.80 -21.35
N THR A 101 -15.59 -10.70 -20.05
CA THR A 101 -14.52 -10.54 -19.05
C THR A 101 -13.84 -11.87 -18.77
N ASP A 102 -12.60 -11.79 -18.27
CA ASP A 102 -11.99 -12.86 -17.49
C ASP A 102 -12.72 -12.99 -16.13
N PRO A 103 -12.36 -13.97 -15.27
CA PRO A 103 -12.82 -13.97 -13.89
C PRO A 103 -12.56 -12.61 -13.23
N ILE A 104 -13.59 -12.01 -12.66
CA ILE A 104 -13.48 -10.70 -12.01
C ILE A 104 -12.58 -10.84 -10.78
N THR A 105 -11.51 -10.05 -10.73
CA THR A 105 -10.53 -10.04 -9.63
C THR A 105 -10.50 -8.69 -8.90
N GLY A 106 -11.33 -7.72 -9.30
CA GLY A 106 -11.37 -6.43 -8.63
C GLY A 106 -12.57 -5.57 -8.98
N ILE A 107 -12.78 -4.56 -8.12
CA ILE A 107 -13.78 -3.51 -8.32
C ILE A 107 -13.01 -2.18 -8.35
N VAL A 108 -13.21 -1.39 -9.40
CA VAL A 108 -12.56 -0.09 -9.55
C VAL A 108 -13.56 1.03 -9.31
N ILE A 109 -13.28 1.85 -8.31
CA ILE A 109 -14.09 3.03 -7.99
C ILE A 109 -13.58 4.22 -8.80
N HIS A 110 -14.52 4.93 -9.42
CA HIS A 110 -14.31 6.12 -10.23
C HIS A 110 -15.20 7.26 -9.76
N TYR A 111 -14.93 8.45 -10.29
CA TYR A 111 -15.85 9.58 -10.25
C TYR A 111 -16.00 10.11 -11.68
N THR A 112 -17.17 10.68 -11.98
CA THR A 112 -17.51 11.05 -13.36
C THR A 112 -16.64 12.17 -13.92
N ALA A 113 -15.87 12.88 -13.08
CA ALA A 113 -15.10 14.07 -13.44
C ALA A 113 -15.95 15.12 -14.18
N ASN A 114 -17.25 15.17 -13.83
CA ASN A 114 -18.26 15.98 -14.49
C ASN A 114 -19.28 16.48 -13.45
N PRO A 115 -18.91 17.52 -12.67
CA PRO A 115 -19.70 17.97 -11.53
C PRO A 115 -21.14 18.34 -11.91
N GLY A 116 -22.08 18.02 -11.03
CA GLY A 116 -23.49 18.39 -11.16
C GLY A 116 -24.27 17.59 -12.20
N THR A 117 -23.65 16.60 -12.85
CA THR A 117 -24.34 15.73 -13.79
C THR A 117 -25.03 14.56 -13.11
N THR A 118 -26.16 14.13 -13.67
CA THR A 118 -26.94 12.99 -13.17
C THR A 118 -26.37 11.65 -13.67
N ALA A 119 -26.77 10.54 -13.04
CA ALA A 119 -26.42 9.21 -13.56
C ALA A 119 -26.93 9.02 -15.01
N GLN A 120 -28.13 9.51 -15.31
CA GLN A 120 -28.70 9.45 -16.65
C GLN A 120 -27.90 10.25 -17.68
N ASN A 121 -27.35 11.41 -17.32
CA ASN A 121 -26.50 12.19 -18.24
C ASN A 121 -25.24 11.39 -18.63
N ASN A 122 -24.58 10.78 -17.65
CA ASN A 122 -23.37 9.98 -17.89
C ASN A 122 -23.68 8.70 -18.67
N ARG A 123 -24.78 7.99 -18.34
CA ARG A 123 -25.24 6.83 -19.14
C ARG A 123 -25.56 7.22 -20.59
N ASN A 124 -26.23 8.35 -20.80
CA ASN A 124 -26.57 8.83 -22.14
C ASN A 124 -25.34 9.29 -22.93
N TYR A 125 -24.33 9.84 -22.25
CA TYR A 125 -23.04 10.12 -22.87
C TYR A 125 -22.40 8.84 -23.41
N PHE A 126 -22.29 7.79 -22.59
CA PHE A 126 -21.75 6.50 -23.04
C PHE A 126 -22.56 5.88 -24.20
N GLU A 127 -23.88 6.01 -24.18
CA GLU A 127 -24.75 5.53 -25.26
C GLU A 127 -24.50 6.27 -26.57
N GLY A 128 -24.33 7.59 -26.52
CA GLY A 128 -24.10 8.43 -27.71
C GLY A 128 -22.80 8.11 -28.45
N LEU A 129 -21.83 7.46 -27.80
CA LEU A 129 -20.56 7.05 -28.41
C LEU A 129 -20.73 6.05 -29.55
N LYS A 130 -21.85 5.32 -29.59
CA LYS A 130 -22.17 4.44 -30.74
C LYS A 130 -22.32 5.22 -32.05
N ASP A 131 -22.75 6.48 -31.95
CA ASP A 131 -23.03 7.36 -33.08
C ASP A 131 -21.84 8.30 -33.35
N SER A 132 -21.24 8.87 -32.28
CA SER A 132 -20.13 9.84 -32.43
C SER A 132 -18.80 9.17 -32.73
N GLY A 133 -18.50 8.02 -32.13
CA GLY A 133 -17.21 7.33 -32.23
C GLY A 133 -16.01 8.17 -31.75
N GLU A 134 -16.23 9.23 -30.97
CA GLU A 134 -15.19 10.21 -30.62
C GLU A 134 -14.12 9.67 -29.66
N THR A 135 -14.48 8.69 -28.84
CA THR A 135 -13.62 8.02 -27.88
C THR A 135 -14.18 6.65 -27.54
N SER A 136 -13.44 5.86 -26.76
CA SER A 136 -13.93 4.59 -26.21
C SER A 136 -13.94 4.61 -24.69
N VAL A 137 -15.11 4.79 -24.10
CA VAL A 137 -15.31 4.85 -22.65
C VAL A 137 -16.68 4.31 -22.26
N SER A 138 -16.74 3.61 -21.14
CA SER A 138 -17.96 3.17 -20.49
C SER A 138 -17.68 2.71 -19.07
N SER A 139 -18.73 2.50 -18.28
CA SER A 139 -18.63 1.88 -16.95
C SER A 139 -19.70 0.80 -16.80
N ASN A 140 -19.50 -0.17 -15.89
CA ASN A 140 -20.54 -1.15 -15.60
C ASN A 140 -21.71 -0.49 -14.87
N PHE A 141 -21.42 0.40 -13.92
CA PHE A 141 -22.41 1.11 -13.12
C PHE A 141 -22.12 2.60 -13.05
N VAL A 142 -23.19 3.39 -12.97
CA VAL A 142 -23.15 4.81 -12.61
C VAL A 142 -24.07 5.03 -11.42
N ILE A 143 -23.56 5.66 -10.37
CA ILE A 143 -24.32 6.04 -9.17
C ILE A 143 -24.57 7.54 -9.21
N GLY A 144 -25.83 7.94 -9.13
CA GLY A 144 -26.23 9.34 -9.14
C GLY A 144 -26.17 10.00 -7.77
N MET A 145 -26.40 11.32 -7.77
CA MET A 145 -26.33 12.15 -6.55
C MET A 145 -27.46 11.87 -5.56
N GLU A 146 -28.55 11.22 -5.99
CA GLU A 146 -29.66 10.79 -5.13
C GLU A 146 -29.54 9.30 -4.74
N GLY A 147 -28.43 8.65 -5.10
CA GLY A 147 -28.15 7.25 -4.81
C GLY A 147 -28.75 6.25 -5.80
N GLU A 148 -29.39 6.71 -6.88
CA GLU A 148 -29.86 5.82 -7.93
C GLU A 148 -28.68 5.13 -8.64
N ILE A 149 -28.81 3.84 -8.93
CA ILE A 149 -27.75 3.05 -9.58
C ILE A 149 -28.23 2.61 -10.95
N ILE A 150 -27.57 3.10 -12.01
CA ILE A 150 -27.81 2.69 -13.38
C ILE A 150 -26.77 1.66 -13.81
N GLN A 151 -27.21 0.48 -14.24
CA GLN A 151 -26.33 -0.51 -14.87
C GLN A 151 -26.26 -0.27 -16.38
N CYS A 152 -25.06 0.10 -16.86
CA CYS A 152 -24.81 0.43 -18.26
C CYS A 152 -24.21 -0.74 -19.05
N VAL A 153 -23.31 -1.53 -18.43
CA VAL A 153 -22.66 -2.69 -19.06
C VAL A 153 -22.80 -3.90 -18.12
N PRO A 154 -23.20 -5.09 -18.61
CA PRO A 154 -23.24 -6.29 -17.79
C PRO A 154 -21.86 -6.58 -17.17
N THR A 155 -21.80 -7.09 -15.95
CA THR A 155 -20.51 -7.41 -15.29
C THR A 155 -19.80 -8.63 -15.90
N SER A 156 -20.42 -9.29 -16.88
CA SER A 156 -19.81 -10.35 -17.70
C SER A 156 -19.22 -9.81 -19.01
N GLU A 157 -19.32 -8.51 -19.26
CA GLU A 157 -18.79 -7.83 -20.44
C GLU A 157 -17.79 -6.75 -20.00
N ILE A 158 -16.76 -6.55 -20.80
CA ILE A 158 -15.76 -5.50 -20.58
C ILE A 158 -16.44 -4.11 -20.69
N ALA A 159 -16.21 -3.28 -19.68
CA ALA A 159 -16.42 -1.83 -19.75
C ALA A 159 -15.07 -1.12 -19.95
N TYR A 160 -15.05 -0.01 -20.68
CA TYR A 160 -13.83 0.75 -20.97
C TYR A 160 -13.61 1.86 -19.95
N ALA A 161 -13.18 1.51 -18.74
CA ALA A 161 -13.00 2.46 -17.63
C ALA A 161 -11.64 2.36 -16.90
N SER A 162 -11.05 1.16 -16.85
CA SER A 162 -9.90 0.83 -16.01
C SER A 162 -8.66 0.42 -16.82
N ASN A 163 -8.52 0.92 -18.05
CA ASN A 163 -7.34 0.72 -18.90
C ASN A 163 -6.95 -0.76 -19.08
N ASP A 164 -5.77 -1.16 -18.61
CA ASP A 164 -5.23 -2.53 -18.71
C ASP A 164 -5.95 -3.51 -17.79
N ARG A 165 -6.77 -3.03 -16.84
CA ARG A 165 -7.64 -3.83 -15.95
C ARG A 165 -9.10 -3.93 -16.43
N ASN A 166 -9.39 -3.48 -17.65
CA ASN A 166 -10.73 -3.58 -18.25
C ASN A 166 -11.22 -5.04 -18.36
N HIS A 167 -10.32 -6.01 -18.49
CA HIS A 167 -10.66 -7.41 -18.73
C HIS A 167 -11.08 -8.17 -17.47
N ASP A 168 -10.67 -7.72 -16.28
CA ASP A 168 -10.83 -8.45 -15.01
C ASP A 168 -11.44 -7.61 -13.88
N THR A 169 -11.98 -6.42 -14.17
CA THR A 169 -12.60 -5.57 -13.15
C THR A 169 -14.01 -5.10 -13.48
N VAL A 170 -14.78 -4.81 -12.43
CA VAL A 170 -16.06 -4.11 -12.52
C VAL A 170 -15.86 -2.65 -12.14
N SER A 171 -16.29 -1.73 -12.99
CA SER A 171 -16.16 -0.29 -12.77
C SER A 171 -17.44 0.34 -12.24
N ILE A 172 -17.30 1.25 -11.28
CA ILE A 172 -18.39 2.04 -10.69
C ILE A 172 -18.04 3.52 -10.81
N GLU A 173 -18.85 4.28 -11.55
CA GLU A 173 -18.72 5.73 -11.71
C GLU A 173 -19.64 6.46 -10.73
N CYS A 174 -19.10 7.36 -9.93
CA CYS A 174 -19.87 8.12 -8.93
C CYS A 174 -20.05 9.58 -9.35
N CYS A 175 -21.29 10.03 -9.45
CA CYS A 175 -21.63 11.44 -9.64
C CYS A 175 -21.28 12.26 -8.38
N HIS A 176 -20.97 13.53 -8.58
CA HIS A 176 -20.58 14.44 -7.51
C HIS A 176 -21.09 15.87 -7.81
N PRO A 177 -21.37 16.70 -6.80
CA PRO A 177 -21.97 18.01 -6.98
C PRO A 177 -20.96 19.08 -7.42
N SER A 178 -19.69 18.96 -7.01
CA SER A 178 -18.68 20.02 -7.15
C SER A 178 -17.30 19.51 -7.57
N GLU A 179 -16.44 20.42 -8.00
CA GLU A 179 -15.08 20.17 -8.50
C GLU A 179 -14.13 19.49 -7.49
N ASP A 180 -14.47 19.52 -6.19
CA ASP A 180 -13.74 18.79 -5.15
C ASP A 180 -13.90 17.26 -5.26
N GLY A 181 -14.84 16.79 -6.10
CA GLY A 181 -15.07 15.37 -6.36
C GLY A 181 -15.74 14.64 -5.20
N LYS A 182 -16.18 15.35 -4.14
CA LYS A 182 -16.77 14.72 -2.95
C LYS A 182 -18.18 14.22 -3.27
N PHE A 183 -18.47 12.97 -2.93
CA PHE A 183 -19.78 12.37 -3.15
C PHE A 183 -20.84 12.93 -2.20
N THR A 184 -22.11 12.90 -2.61
CA THR A 184 -23.22 13.09 -1.67
C THR A 184 -23.34 11.87 -0.76
N GLU A 185 -24.00 12.03 0.39
CA GLU A 185 -24.26 10.89 1.30
C GLU A 185 -25.06 9.78 0.60
N ALA A 186 -26.00 10.12 -0.28
CA ALA A 186 -26.81 9.14 -1.01
C ALA A 186 -25.96 8.36 -2.03
N THR A 187 -25.08 9.03 -2.78
CA THR A 187 -24.09 8.37 -3.65
C THR A 187 -23.18 7.47 -2.83
N TYR A 188 -22.66 7.95 -1.70
CA TYR A 188 -21.74 7.20 -0.84
C TYR A 188 -22.38 5.93 -0.26
N HIS A 189 -23.59 6.01 0.27
CA HIS A 189 -24.31 4.83 0.77
C HIS A 189 -24.54 3.78 -0.31
N SER A 190 -24.95 4.23 -1.50
CA SER A 190 -25.19 3.34 -2.64
C SER A 190 -23.90 2.71 -3.15
N LEU A 191 -22.79 3.46 -3.10
CA LEU A 191 -21.46 2.94 -3.41
C LEU A 191 -21.03 1.86 -2.41
N VAL A 192 -21.27 2.07 -1.12
CA VAL A 192 -20.99 1.06 -0.06
C VAL A 192 -21.80 -0.21 -0.28
N GLU A 193 -23.12 -0.09 -0.47
CA GLU A 193 -24.03 -1.23 -0.71
C GLU A 193 -23.65 -2.00 -1.99
N LEU A 194 -23.46 -1.29 -3.11
CA LEU A 194 -23.11 -1.90 -4.39
C LEU A 194 -21.75 -2.60 -4.32
N THR A 195 -20.75 -1.97 -3.70
CA THR A 195 -19.41 -2.57 -3.55
C THR A 195 -19.47 -3.83 -2.70
N ALA A 196 -20.17 -3.79 -1.57
CA ALA A 196 -20.36 -4.96 -0.70
C ALA A 196 -21.06 -6.13 -1.41
N PHE A 197 -22.12 -5.84 -2.19
CA PHE A 197 -22.80 -6.84 -3.01
C PHE A 197 -21.89 -7.43 -4.08
N LEU A 198 -21.13 -6.59 -4.80
CA LEU A 198 -20.22 -7.06 -5.85
C LEU A 198 -19.07 -7.90 -5.28
N MET A 199 -18.55 -7.53 -4.10
CA MET A 199 -17.56 -8.35 -3.40
C MET A 199 -18.10 -9.75 -3.10
N GLY A 200 -19.32 -9.83 -2.56
CA GLY A 200 -19.97 -11.12 -2.32
C GLY A 200 -20.24 -11.92 -3.60
N LYS A 201 -20.66 -11.25 -4.68
CA LYS A 201 -20.95 -11.86 -5.98
C LYS A 201 -19.72 -12.48 -6.65
N PHE A 202 -18.55 -11.87 -6.49
CA PHE A 202 -17.31 -12.26 -7.16
C PHE A 202 -16.26 -12.86 -6.23
N GLU A 203 -16.63 -13.14 -4.98
CA GLU A 203 -15.73 -13.72 -3.96
C GLU A 203 -14.47 -12.88 -3.75
N LEU A 204 -14.63 -11.55 -3.70
CA LEU A 204 -13.54 -10.58 -3.55
C LEU A 204 -13.34 -10.16 -2.09
N ASP A 205 -12.09 -9.86 -1.75
CA ASP A 205 -11.71 -9.26 -0.48
C ASP A 205 -11.68 -7.73 -0.58
N ILE A 206 -11.68 -7.05 0.57
CA ILE A 206 -11.62 -5.58 0.61
C ILE A 206 -10.36 -5.00 -0.06
N LYS A 207 -9.26 -5.77 -0.15
CA LYS A 207 -8.03 -5.37 -0.86
C LYS A 207 -8.22 -5.28 -2.38
N ASP A 208 -9.21 -5.99 -2.92
CA ASP A 208 -9.51 -6.06 -4.36
C ASP A 208 -10.42 -4.90 -4.80
N VAL A 209 -10.91 -4.09 -3.85
CA VAL A 209 -11.54 -2.79 -4.09
C VAL A 209 -10.47 -1.72 -4.17
N ILE A 210 -10.29 -1.18 -5.38
CA ILE A 210 -9.22 -0.25 -5.74
C ILE A 210 -9.78 1.02 -6.41
N ARG A 211 -8.97 2.06 -6.47
CA ARG A 211 -9.25 3.30 -7.22
C ARG A 211 -8.68 3.17 -8.63
N HIS A 212 -9.19 3.95 -9.58
CA HIS A 212 -8.53 4.08 -10.89
C HIS A 212 -7.10 4.61 -10.78
N TYR A 213 -6.85 5.42 -9.75
CA TYR A 213 -5.50 5.83 -9.33
C TYR A 213 -4.56 4.65 -9.09
N ASP A 214 -5.02 3.58 -8.43
CA ASP A 214 -4.18 2.44 -8.11
C ASP A 214 -3.81 1.61 -9.37
N VAL A 215 -4.53 1.83 -10.48
CA VAL A 215 -4.24 1.24 -11.79
C VAL A 215 -3.31 2.11 -12.63
N THR A 216 -3.56 3.43 -12.67
CA THR A 216 -2.95 4.32 -13.67
C THR A 216 -2.18 5.51 -13.10
N GLY A 217 -2.39 5.85 -11.83
CA GLY A 217 -1.97 7.10 -11.21
C GLY A 217 -2.86 8.31 -11.53
N LYS A 218 -3.96 8.15 -12.29
CA LYS A 218 -4.95 9.21 -12.53
C LYS A 218 -5.59 9.63 -11.21
N ASP A 219 -5.78 10.92 -10.98
CA ASP A 219 -6.51 11.50 -9.83
C ASP A 219 -8.01 11.15 -9.87
N CYS A 220 -8.33 9.87 -9.67
CA CYS A 220 -9.64 9.27 -9.86
C CYS A 220 -9.85 8.09 -8.90
N PRO A 221 -10.87 8.13 -8.03
CA PRO A 221 -11.77 9.27 -7.80
C PRO A 221 -11.07 10.34 -6.98
N LYS A 222 -11.08 11.59 -7.47
CA LYS A 222 -10.33 12.72 -6.91
C LYS A 222 -10.42 12.82 -5.37
N TYR A 223 -11.64 12.79 -4.83
CA TYR A 223 -11.83 12.91 -3.38
C TYR A 223 -11.10 11.83 -2.57
N PHE A 224 -11.13 10.56 -3.01
CA PHE A 224 -10.43 9.47 -2.32
C PHE A 224 -8.93 9.41 -2.62
N VAL A 225 -8.45 10.13 -3.64
CA VAL A 225 -7.01 10.26 -3.92
C VAL A 225 -6.41 11.39 -3.08
N GLU A 226 -7.09 12.53 -3.00
CA GLU A 226 -6.64 13.70 -2.24
C GLU A 226 -6.88 13.54 -0.71
N ASP A 227 -7.87 12.75 -0.31
CA ASP A 227 -8.19 12.40 1.09
C ASP A 227 -8.07 10.89 1.33
N GLU A 228 -6.86 10.46 1.68
CA GLU A 228 -6.54 9.05 1.94
C GLU A 228 -7.29 8.49 3.17
N ASP A 229 -7.69 9.33 4.12
CA ASP A 229 -8.48 8.88 5.27
C ASP A 229 -9.95 8.65 4.87
N ALA A 230 -10.51 9.47 3.96
CA ALA A 230 -11.80 9.18 3.35
C ALA A 230 -11.80 7.84 2.59
N TRP A 231 -10.73 7.51 1.88
CA TRP A 231 -10.59 6.20 1.22
C TRP A 231 -10.57 5.04 2.22
N LYS A 232 -9.79 5.15 3.29
CA LYS A 232 -9.76 4.11 4.35
C LYS A 232 -11.12 3.97 5.05
N ASN A 233 -11.80 5.08 5.30
CA ASN A 233 -13.13 5.08 5.91
C ASN A 233 -14.15 4.39 4.99
N PHE A 234 -14.13 4.66 3.69
CA PHE A 234 -14.95 3.94 2.72
C PHE A 234 -14.74 2.42 2.79
N LYS A 235 -13.48 1.96 2.77
CA LYS A 235 -13.19 0.53 2.85
C LYS A 235 -13.68 -0.08 4.17
N LYS A 236 -13.55 0.65 5.28
CA LYS A 236 -14.06 0.23 6.59
C LYS A 236 -15.59 0.15 6.61
N ASP A 237 -16.27 1.10 5.98
CA ASP A 237 -17.73 1.14 5.93
C ASP A 237 -18.29 0.02 5.06
N VAL A 238 -17.61 -0.35 3.95
CA VAL A 238 -17.94 -1.54 3.17
C VAL A 238 -17.85 -2.81 4.01
N VAL A 239 -16.75 -2.99 4.76
CA VAL A 239 -16.59 -4.15 5.66
C VAL A 239 -17.65 -4.15 6.75
N SER A 240 -17.95 -3.00 7.34
CA SER A 240 -18.98 -2.87 8.37
C SER A 240 -20.37 -3.20 7.83
N TYR A 241 -20.69 -2.73 6.62
CA TYR A 241 -21.93 -3.05 5.93
C TYR A 241 -22.06 -4.56 5.67
N ILE A 242 -20.99 -5.24 5.26
CA ILE A 242 -20.97 -6.70 5.09
C ILE A 242 -21.19 -7.42 6.42
N GLU A 243 -20.61 -6.93 7.53
CA GLU A 243 -20.82 -7.52 8.84
C GLU A 243 -22.25 -7.37 9.36
N GLU A 244 -22.88 -6.24 9.08
CA GLU A 244 -24.25 -5.93 9.51
C GLU A 244 -25.31 -6.62 8.64
N ASN A 245 -25.10 -6.68 7.33
CA ASN A 245 -26.11 -7.08 6.34
C ASN A 245 -25.80 -8.41 5.64
N GLY A 246 -24.57 -8.93 5.78
CA GLY A 246 -24.13 -10.15 5.12
C GLY A 246 -24.59 -11.41 5.83
N VAL A 247 -24.69 -12.49 5.05
CA VAL A 247 -25.00 -13.84 5.53
C VAL A 247 -23.78 -14.72 5.41
N VAL A 248 -23.66 -15.69 6.30
CA VAL A 248 -22.65 -16.74 6.15
C VAL A 248 -23.06 -17.61 4.96
N PRO A 249 -22.20 -17.76 3.93
CA PRO A 249 -22.51 -18.64 2.80
C PRO A 249 -22.74 -20.07 3.32
N THR A 250 -23.97 -20.57 3.22
CA THR A 250 -24.22 -21.99 3.44
C THR A 250 -23.63 -22.75 2.24
N ALA A 251 -22.79 -23.74 2.51
CA ALA A 251 -22.26 -24.60 1.46
C ALA A 251 -23.44 -25.20 0.68
N VAL A 252 -23.62 -24.77 -0.57
CA VAL A 252 -24.52 -25.44 -1.50
C VAL A 252 -23.88 -26.81 -1.76
N PRO A 253 -24.57 -27.94 -1.53
CA PRO A 253 -24.04 -29.23 -1.94
C PRO A 253 -23.81 -29.18 -3.45
N ALA A 254 -22.59 -29.47 -3.89
CA ALA A 254 -22.28 -29.59 -5.31
C ALA A 254 -23.30 -30.52 -5.97
N GLN A 255 -24.03 -30.02 -6.98
CA GLN A 255 -24.85 -30.83 -7.89
C GLN A 255 -24.01 -31.19 -9.12
#